data_AF-A0AA44QBV5-F1
#
_entry.id   AF-A0AA44QBV5-F1
#
_cell.length_a   1.000
_cell.length_b   1.000
_cell.length_c   1.000
_cell.angle_alpha   90.00
_cell.angle_beta   90.00
_cell.angle_gamma   90.00
#
_symmetry.space_group_name_H-M   'P 1'
#
loop_
_entity.id
_entity.type
_entity.pdbx_description
1 polymer ?
#
loop_
_entity_poly.entity_id
_entity_poly.type
_entity_poly.pdbx_seq_one_letter_code
_entity_poly.pdbx_strand_id
1 'polypeptide(L)'
;MMNDEGVWNIKMLKRYSIRIMMTCLLVAALCVTWQAFTGVSLAELVKTYQEGDVKEVHAAERGQQVAPSKEVINALEQGRDWSNYRVMEMTATGYTSGIESTGKRPGHPEYGITYSGVKAKRDIYSTIAADLRVFPIGTILFVPGYGYGVVADKGGAIKGNRLDLYYETVRDVYSEWGKKKVNVYVVKMGNGKLTEEQLTMLNQDETLQVFRGQYLKQR
;
A
#
# COMPACT_ATOMS: atom_id res chain seq x y z
N MET A 1 33.00 69.67 -9.75
CA MET A 1 32.20 69.03 -10.82
C MET A 1 32.61 67.57 -10.87
N MET A 2 31.85 66.66 -10.25
CA MET A 2 32.10 65.22 -10.35
C MET A 2 31.31 64.69 -11.55
N ASN A 3 32.03 64.07 -12.48
CA ASN A 3 31.58 63.70 -13.82
C ASN A 3 30.27 62.90 -13.82
N ASP A 4 29.32 63.31 -14.67
CA ASP A 4 28.02 62.63 -14.91
C ASP A 4 28.17 61.15 -15.28
N GLU A 5 29.29 60.80 -15.92
CA GLU A 5 29.72 59.42 -16.23
C GLU A 5 29.75 58.50 -14.98
N GLY A 6 30.14 59.02 -13.81
CA GLY A 6 30.22 58.23 -12.57
C GLY A 6 28.85 57.90 -11.97
N VAL A 7 27.88 58.81 -12.10
CA VAL A 7 26.53 58.65 -11.55
C VAL A 7 25.72 57.63 -12.37
N TRP A 8 25.91 57.64 -13.70
CA TRP A 8 25.30 56.65 -14.60
C TRP A 8 25.83 55.25 -14.37
N ASN A 9 27.14 55.11 -14.13
CA ASN A 9 27.76 53.81 -13.88
C ASN A 9 27.28 53.18 -12.57
N ILE A 10 27.10 53.97 -11.50
CA ILE A 10 26.59 53.50 -10.20
C ILE A 10 25.11 53.05 -10.30
N LYS A 11 24.27 53.78 -11.05
CA LYS A 11 22.86 53.40 -11.27
C LYS A 11 22.74 52.13 -12.09
N MET A 12 23.60 51.96 -13.10
CA MET A 12 23.69 50.72 -13.87
C MET A 12 24.17 49.56 -13.00
N LEU A 13 25.24 49.74 -12.21
CA LEU A 13 25.80 48.72 -11.34
C LEU A 13 24.77 48.20 -10.32
N LYS A 14 23.95 49.09 -9.72
CA LYS A 14 22.84 48.71 -8.83
C LYS A 14 21.74 47.91 -9.53
N ARG A 15 21.44 48.22 -10.79
CA ARG A 15 20.44 47.45 -11.58
C ARG A 15 20.97 46.08 -11.96
N TYR A 16 22.25 45.97 -12.28
CA TYR A 16 22.90 44.68 -12.53
C TYR A 16 22.98 43.84 -11.25
N SER A 17 23.32 44.42 -10.09
CA SER A 17 23.37 43.67 -8.83
C SER A 17 22.02 43.13 -8.40
N ILE A 18 20.94 43.89 -8.57
CA ILE A 18 19.57 43.43 -8.28
C ILE A 18 19.15 42.30 -9.22
N ARG A 19 19.49 42.39 -10.52
CA ARG A 19 19.18 41.32 -11.48
C ARG A 19 19.94 40.03 -11.17
N ILE A 20 21.22 40.15 -10.82
CA ILE A 20 22.05 39.00 -10.40
C ILE A 20 21.45 38.38 -9.12
N MET A 21 21.11 39.19 -8.13
CA MET A 21 20.48 38.73 -6.89
C MET A 21 19.16 37.99 -7.16
N MET A 22 18.30 38.53 -8.03
CA MET A 22 17.02 37.91 -8.40
C MET A 22 17.21 36.58 -9.15
N THR A 23 18.22 36.49 -10.03
CA THR A 23 18.56 35.23 -10.69
C THR A 23 19.12 34.20 -9.70
N CYS A 24 19.93 34.61 -8.73
CA CYS A 24 20.41 33.71 -7.68
C CYS A 24 19.28 33.19 -6.80
N LEU A 25 18.30 34.03 -6.46
CA LEU A 25 17.11 33.61 -5.70
C LEU A 25 16.23 32.63 -6.48
N LEU A 26 16.05 32.85 -7.78
CA LEU A 26 15.32 31.92 -8.66
C LEU A 26 16.02 30.55 -8.71
N VAL A 27 17.34 30.53 -8.89
CA VAL A 27 18.13 29.30 -8.91
C VAL A 27 18.07 28.58 -7.56
N ALA A 28 18.16 29.31 -6.44
CA ALA A 28 18.01 28.72 -5.11
C ALA A 28 16.62 28.10 -4.90
N ALA A 29 15.54 28.76 -5.36
CA ALA A 29 14.19 28.22 -5.30
C ALA A 29 14.02 26.96 -6.18
N LEU A 30 14.63 26.94 -7.36
CA LEU A 30 14.67 25.76 -8.23
C LEU A 30 15.46 24.60 -7.59
N CYS A 31 16.56 24.88 -6.90
CA CYS A 31 17.30 23.86 -6.16
C CYS A 31 16.50 23.28 -4.99
N VAL A 32 15.78 24.11 -4.23
CA VAL A 32 14.93 23.65 -3.12
C VAL A 32 13.77 22.80 -3.62
N THR A 33 13.13 23.20 -4.72
CA THR A 33 12.04 22.43 -5.34
C THR A 33 12.55 21.13 -5.95
N TRP A 34 13.73 21.12 -6.56
CA TRP A 34 14.40 19.89 -7.01
C TRP A 34 14.68 18.95 -5.83
N GLN A 35 15.18 19.48 -4.72
CA GLN A 35 15.45 18.70 -3.51
C GLN A 35 14.17 18.11 -2.89
N ALA A 36 13.06 18.85 -2.93
CA ALA A 36 11.75 18.33 -2.50
C ALA A 36 11.26 17.17 -3.39
N PHE A 37 11.65 17.14 -4.67
CA PHE A 37 11.26 16.10 -5.61
C PHE A 37 12.16 14.85 -5.54
N THR A 38 13.46 15.02 -5.26
CA THR A 38 14.41 13.90 -5.13
C THR A 38 14.45 13.31 -3.72
N GLY A 39 14.02 14.06 -2.70
CA GLY A 39 13.91 13.59 -1.31
C GLY A 39 15.26 13.38 -0.60
N VAL A 40 16.38 13.80 -1.19
CA VAL A 40 17.73 13.61 -0.62
C VAL A 40 18.15 14.85 0.16
N SER A 41 18.47 14.67 1.45
CA SER A 41 18.93 15.76 2.31
C SER A 41 20.42 16.09 2.09
N LEU A 42 20.81 17.36 2.27
CA LEU A 42 22.22 17.77 2.22
C LEU A 42 23.06 17.09 3.31
N ALA A 43 22.44 16.73 4.44
CA ALA A 43 23.07 15.98 5.52
C ALA A 43 23.43 14.54 5.09
N GLU A 44 22.57 13.87 4.30
CA GLU A 44 22.89 12.56 3.73
C GLU A 44 23.99 12.65 2.66
N LEU A 45 23.96 13.69 1.83
CA LEU A 45 24.93 13.86 0.75
C LEU A 45 26.35 14.11 1.29
N VAL A 46 26.48 14.86 2.39
CA VAL A 46 27.74 15.04 3.11
C VAL A 46 28.18 13.74 3.81
N LYS A 47 27.23 12.95 4.32
CA LYS A 47 27.52 11.64 4.93
C LYS A 47 28.07 10.64 3.90
N THR A 48 27.49 10.60 2.69
CA THR A 48 28.01 9.81 1.56
C THR A 48 29.38 10.27 1.07
N TYR A 49 29.76 11.52 1.31
CA TYR A 49 31.09 12.04 0.96
C TYR A 49 32.16 11.75 2.01
N GLN A 50 31.79 11.57 3.28
CA GLN A 50 32.73 11.23 4.37
C GLN A 50 32.97 9.72 4.51
N GLU A 51 31.96 8.89 4.24
CA GLU A 51 32.11 7.45 4.09
C GLU A 51 32.43 7.16 2.62
N GLY A 52 33.71 7.07 2.27
CA GLY A 52 34.22 6.85 0.90
C GLY A 52 33.87 5.49 0.27
N ASP A 53 32.62 5.06 0.37
CA ASP A 53 32.08 3.86 -0.27
C ASP A 53 31.32 4.27 -1.53
N VAL A 54 32.07 4.43 -2.62
CA VAL A 54 31.52 4.69 -3.95
C VAL A 54 30.82 3.43 -4.44
N LYS A 55 29.49 3.42 -4.39
CA LYS A 55 28.70 2.63 -5.34
C LYS A 55 28.08 3.58 -6.36
N GLU A 56 28.56 3.44 -7.59
CA GLU A 56 28.07 4.13 -8.78
C GLU A 56 26.54 4.16 -8.82
N VAL A 57 25.96 5.36 -8.71
CA VAL A 57 24.58 5.61 -9.12
C VAL A 57 24.58 5.79 -10.63
N HIS A 58 24.67 4.68 -11.35
CA HIS A 58 24.22 4.63 -12.72
C HIS A 58 22.69 4.73 -12.74
N ALA A 59 22.19 5.82 -13.29
CA ALA A 59 20.86 5.90 -13.85
C ALA A 59 20.74 4.81 -14.94
N ALA A 60 20.27 3.64 -14.54
CA ALA A 60 19.89 2.55 -15.42
C ALA A 60 18.72 1.83 -14.78
N GLU A 61 17.60 1.81 -15.49
CA GLU A 61 16.44 0.99 -15.23
C GLU A 61 16.87 -0.45 -14.91
N ARG A 62 16.72 -0.86 -13.65
CA ARG A 62 16.59 -2.27 -13.29
C ARG A 62 15.91 -2.36 -11.92
N GLY A 63 14.68 -2.86 -11.94
CA GLY A 63 13.91 -3.10 -10.73
C GLY A 63 14.66 -4.02 -9.78
N GLN A 64 15.06 -3.49 -8.63
CA GLN A 64 15.44 -4.30 -7.48
C GLN A 64 14.22 -4.35 -6.55
N GLN A 65 13.43 -5.41 -6.72
CA GLN A 65 12.29 -5.75 -5.86
C GLN A 65 12.79 -6.04 -4.43
N VAL A 66 12.80 -5.06 -3.53
CA VAL A 66 12.92 -5.32 -2.09
C VAL A 66 11.52 -5.47 -1.51
N ALA A 67 11.06 -6.71 -1.25
CA ALA A 67 9.76 -6.97 -0.66
C ALA A 67 9.55 -6.14 0.60
N PRO A 68 8.42 -5.41 0.75
CA PRO A 68 8.21 -4.65 1.97
C PRO A 68 7.97 -5.64 3.11
N SER A 69 8.77 -5.54 4.16
CA SER A 69 8.79 -6.45 5.31
C SER A 69 7.48 -6.39 6.12
N LYS A 70 7.23 -7.44 6.92
CA LYS A 70 6.13 -7.54 7.91
C LYS A 70 6.02 -6.32 8.84
N GLU A 71 7.08 -5.53 8.97
CA GLU A 71 7.19 -4.34 9.82
C GLU A 71 6.21 -3.23 9.42
N VAL A 72 5.88 -3.09 8.14
CA VAL A 72 4.98 -2.01 7.67
C VAL A 72 3.49 -2.39 7.82
N ILE A 73 3.11 -3.68 7.75
CA ILE A 73 1.76 -4.14 8.16
C ILE A 73 1.57 -3.86 9.65
N ASN A 74 2.61 -4.13 10.44
CA ASN A 74 2.66 -3.76 11.85
C ASN A 74 2.44 -2.25 12.07
N ALA A 75 2.94 -1.38 11.19
CA ALA A 75 2.69 0.06 11.30
C ALA A 75 1.23 0.45 11.03
N LEU A 76 0.55 -0.21 10.07
CA LEU A 76 -0.90 -0.06 9.84
C LEU A 76 -1.71 -0.59 11.04
N GLU A 77 -1.27 -1.70 11.63
CA GLU A 77 -1.84 -2.28 12.85
C GLU A 77 -1.67 -1.33 14.05
N GLN A 78 -0.52 -0.68 14.17
CA GLN A 78 -0.15 0.14 15.33
C GLN A 78 -0.62 1.60 15.24
N GLY A 79 -0.83 2.13 14.03
CA GLY A 79 -1.21 3.54 13.81
C GLY A 79 -2.71 3.83 13.93
N ARG A 80 -3.57 2.81 13.93
CA ARG A 80 -5.02 2.97 14.06
C ARG A 80 -5.46 2.62 15.48
N ASP A 81 -6.33 3.46 16.06
CA ASP A 81 -7.01 3.12 17.31
C ASP A 81 -8.10 2.08 17.05
N TRP A 82 -7.86 0.85 17.49
CA TRP A 82 -8.78 -0.28 17.36
C TRP A 82 -9.77 -0.43 18.52
N SER A 83 -9.62 0.36 19.59
CA SER A 83 -10.41 0.21 20.83
C SER A 83 -11.92 0.38 20.61
N ASN A 84 -12.30 1.17 19.62
CA ASN A 84 -13.70 1.47 19.30
C ASN A 84 -14.36 0.46 18.35
N TYR A 85 -13.61 -0.52 17.82
CA TYR A 85 -14.15 -1.51 16.90
C TYR A 85 -14.62 -2.74 17.64
N ARG A 86 -15.72 -3.34 17.16
CA ARG A 86 -16.18 -4.64 17.67
C ARG A 86 -15.12 -5.70 17.34
N VAL A 87 -14.63 -6.39 18.37
CA VAL A 87 -13.66 -7.49 18.25
C VAL A 87 -14.37 -8.83 18.37
N MET A 88 -13.95 -9.81 17.55
CA MET A 88 -14.40 -11.20 17.67
C MET A 88 -13.23 -12.16 17.49
N GLU A 89 -13.11 -13.14 18.40
CA GLU A 89 -12.18 -14.25 18.23
C GLU A 89 -12.70 -15.20 17.13
N MET A 90 -11.91 -15.35 16.07
CA MET A 90 -12.19 -16.19 14.92
C MET A 90 -11.14 -17.29 14.78
N THR A 91 -11.54 -18.46 14.30
CA THR A 91 -10.59 -19.43 13.74
C THR A 91 -10.40 -19.12 12.26
N ALA A 92 -9.20 -18.69 11.87
CA ALA A 92 -8.88 -18.32 10.50
C ALA A 92 -7.99 -19.38 9.83
N THR A 93 -8.38 -19.81 8.64
CA THR A 93 -7.59 -20.64 7.71
C THR A 93 -7.26 -19.84 6.46
N GLY A 94 -6.41 -20.39 5.59
CA GLY A 94 -6.18 -19.84 4.25
C GLY A 94 -6.64 -20.81 3.17
N TYR A 95 -7.11 -20.27 2.06
CA TYR A 95 -7.56 -21.02 0.89
C TYR A 95 -7.15 -20.34 -0.42
N THR A 96 -7.26 -21.06 -1.52
CA THR A 96 -6.94 -20.58 -2.87
C THR A 96 -8.13 -20.80 -3.82
N SER A 97 -7.97 -20.40 -5.08
CA SER A 97 -8.93 -20.74 -6.15
C SER A 97 -8.81 -22.18 -6.65
N GLY A 98 -7.77 -22.92 -6.24
CA GLY A 98 -7.39 -24.22 -6.78
C GLY A 98 -8.33 -25.37 -6.41
N ILE A 99 -8.03 -26.55 -6.95
CA ILE A 99 -8.80 -27.78 -6.76
C ILE A 99 -8.81 -28.23 -5.29
N GLU A 100 -7.72 -27.98 -4.58
CA GLU A 100 -7.52 -28.28 -3.16
C GLU A 100 -8.51 -27.55 -2.24
N SER A 101 -9.02 -26.38 -2.68
CA SER A 101 -9.94 -25.56 -1.88
C SER A 101 -11.35 -25.53 -2.47
N THR A 102 -11.47 -25.44 -3.80
CA THR A 102 -12.76 -25.22 -4.47
C THR A 102 -13.23 -26.40 -5.32
N GLY A 103 -12.37 -27.41 -5.54
CA GLY A 103 -12.63 -28.50 -6.48
C GLY A 103 -12.53 -28.10 -7.97
N LYS A 104 -12.18 -26.85 -8.29
CA LYS A 104 -12.15 -26.32 -9.66
C LYS A 104 -10.72 -26.23 -10.21
N ARG A 105 -10.56 -26.38 -11.52
CA ARG A 105 -9.28 -26.24 -12.23
C ARG A 105 -9.25 -24.95 -13.06
N PRO A 106 -8.06 -24.40 -13.35
CA PRO A 106 -7.93 -23.33 -14.34
C PRO A 106 -8.62 -23.72 -15.65
N GLY A 107 -9.51 -22.87 -16.16
CA GLY A 107 -10.35 -23.13 -17.33
C GLY A 107 -11.81 -23.47 -17.02
N HIS A 108 -12.16 -23.77 -15.76
CA HIS A 108 -13.57 -23.88 -15.36
C HIS A 108 -14.24 -22.48 -15.39
N PRO A 109 -15.49 -22.33 -15.86
CA PRO A 109 -16.16 -21.02 -15.97
C PRO A 109 -16.22 -20.25 -14.65
N GLU A 110 -16.38 -20.97 -13.55
CA GLU A 110 -16.44 -20.41 -12.20
C GLU A 110 -15.11 -20.48 -11.43
N TYR A 111 -13.98 -20.71 -12.11
CA TYR A 111 -12.68 -20.73 -11.46
C TYR A 111 -12.34 -19.34 -10.91
N GLY A 112 -12.04 -19.26 -9.61
CA GLY A 112 -11.72 -18.00 -8.93
C GLY A 112 -12.90 -17.04 -8.77
N ILE A 113 -14.14 -17.49 -8.99
CA ILE A 113 -15.36 -16.70 -8.74
C ILE A 113 -15.89 -17.02 -7.34
N THR A 114 -16.01 -16.00 -6.50
CA THR A 114 -16.57 -16.12 -5.14
C THR A 114 -18.10 -16.22 -5.16
N TYR A 115 -18.72 -16.60 -4.04
CA TYR A 115 -20.17 -16.62 -3.91
C TYR A 115 -20.87 -15.29 -4.26
N SER A 116 -20.24 -14.15 -3.97
CA SER A 116 -20.79 -12.82 -4.32
C SER A 116 -20.77 -12.53 -5.82
N GLY A 117 -20.02 -13.31 -6.61
CA GLY A 117 -19.84 -13.11 -8.04
C GLY A 117 -18.58 -12.31 -8.41
N VAL A 118 -17.88 -11.70 -7.44
CA VAL A 118 -16.57 -11.07 -7.68
C VAL A 118 -15.46 -12.12 -7.74
N LYS A 119 -14.40 -11.82 -8.47
CA LYS A 119 -13.17 -12.62 -8.53
C LYS A 119 -12.45 -12.57 -7.20
N ALA A 120 -11.99 -13.74 -6.76
CA ALA A 120 -11.13 -13.85 -5.60
C ALA A 120 -9.84 -13.05 -5.85
N LYS A 121 -9.45 -12.21 -4.88
CA LYS A 121 -8.39 -11.22 -5.04
C LYS A 121 -7.58 -11.09 -3.75
N ARG A 122 -6.26 -11.04 -3.90
CA ARG A 122 -5.29 -10.63 -2.88
C ARG A 122 -4.79 -9.23 -3.23
N ASP A 123 -5.14 -8.24 -2.40
CA ASP A 123 -4.76 -6.83 -2.55
C ASP A 123 -4.93 -6.14 -1.18
N ILE A 124 -4.86 -4.80 -1.10
CA ILE A 124 -5.10 -4.03 0.15
C ILE A 124 -6.38 -4.51 0.85
N TYR A 125 -7.46 -4.60 0.08
CA TYR A 125 -8.71 -5.26 0.43
C TYR A 125 -8.80 -6.57 -0.34
N SER A 126 -8.56 -7.66 0.39
CA SER A 126 -8.61 -9.01 -0.15
C SER A 126 -9.99 -9.64 0.05
N THR A 127 -10.40 -10.54 -0.82
CA THR A 127 -11.65 -11.29 -0.65
C THR A 127 -11.48 -12.37 0.39
N ILE A 128 -12.46 -12.54 1.27
CA ILE A 128 -12.46 -13.60 2.30
C ILE A 128 -13.79 -14.35 2.33
N ALA A 129 -13.75 -15.59 2.85
CA ALA A 129 -14.94 -16.40 3.09
C ALA A 129 -15.34 -16.37 4.57
N ALA A 130 -16.65 -16.26 4.84
CA ALA A 130 -17.19 -16.25 6.20
C ALA A 130 -18.59 -16.88 6.27
N ASP A 131 -19.14 -17.04 7.48
CA ASP A 131 -20.56 -17.36 7.66
C ASP A 131 -21.42 -16.12 7.40
N LEU A 132 -22.20 -16.13 6.32
CA LEU A 132 -23.01 -14.98 5.89
C LEU A 132 -24.13 -14.60 6.86
N ARG A 133 -24.48 -15.46 7.82
CA ARG A 133 -25.44 -15.13 8.89
C ARG A 133 -24.80 -14.25 9.97
N VAL A 134 -23.48 -14.33 10.11
CA VAL A 134 -22.69 -13.53 11.06
C VAL A 134 -22.16 -12.28 10.36
N PHE A 135 -21.59 -12.46 9.17
CA PHE A 135 -21.02 -11.39 8.36
C PHE A 135 -21.62 -11.39 6.96
N PRO A 136 -22.63 -10.54 6.69
CA PRO A 136 -23.18 -10.41 5.35
C PRO A 136 -22.10 -10.04 4.33
N ILE A 137 -22.33 -10.39 3.06
CA ILE A 137 -21.46 -9.99 1.94
C ILE A 137 -21.21 -8.47 1.98
N GLY A 138 -19.97 -8.08 1.68
CA GLY A 138 -19.48 -6.70 1.74
C GLY A 138 -19.03 -6.26 3.13
N THR A 139 -19.09 -7.13 4.15
CA THR A 139 -18.52 -6.82 5.48
C THR A 139 -17.01 -6.66 5.36
N ILE A 140 -16.49 -5.58 5.92
CA ILE A 140 -15.06 -5.28 5.97
C ILE A 140 -14.54 -5.64 7.35
N LEU A 141 -13.58 -6.55 7.38
CA LEU A 141 -12.87 -7.00 8.56
C LEU A 141 -11.40 -6.59 8.45
N PHE A 142 -10.80 -6.28 9.59
CA PHE A 142 -9.35 -6.19 9.69
C PHE A 142 -8.83 -7.40 10.45
N VAL A 143 -7.94 -8.15 9.80
CA VAL A 143 -7.37 -9.39 10.33
C VAL A 143 -5.87 -9.17 10.55
N PRO A 144 -5.41 -9.08 11.80
CA PRO A 144 -4.00 -8.88 12.11
C PRO A 144 -3.10 -9.94 11.46
N GLY A 145 -2.01 -9.50 10.83
CA GLY A 145 -1.08 -10.30 10.05
C GLY A 145 -1.55 -10.68 8.63
N TYR A 146 -2.78 -10.31 8.24
CA TYR A 146 -3.31 -10.53 6.89
C TYR A 146 -3.65 -9.24 6.16
N GLY A 147 -4.26 -8.28 6.86
CA GLY A 147 -4.74 -7.00 6.31
C GLY A 147 -6.27 -6.90 6.27
N TYR A 148 -6.80 -6.04 5.38
CA TYR A 148 -8.25 -5.88 5.22
C TYR A 148 -8.84 -7.02 4.39
N GLY A 149 -9.90 -7.62 4.91
CA GLY A 149 -10.70 -8.65 4.26
C GLY A 149 -12.12 -8.17 4.01
N VAL A 150 -12.60 -8.33 2.78
CA VAL A 150 -13.99 -8.08 2.40
C VAL A 150 -14.69 -9.42 2.24
N VAL A 151 -15.75 -9.65 3.01
CA VAL A 151 -16.55 -10.88 2.94
C VAL A 151 -17.22 -10.95 1.57
N ALA A 152 -16.71 -11.82 0.72
CA ALA A 152 -17.15 -11.99 -0.67
C ALA A 152 -17.59 -13.44 -0.94
N ASP A 153 -17.22 -14.37 -0.07
CA ASP A 153 -17.41 -15.79 -0.30
C ASP A 153 -18.04 -16.53 0.90
N LYS A 154 -18.51 -17.75 0.65
CA LYS A 154 -18.97 -18.68 1.70
C LYS A 154 -18.40 -20.08 1.46
N GLY A 155 -17.97 -20.73 2.53
CA GLY A 155 -17.56 -22.14 2.50
C GLY A 155 -18.60 -23.06 3.13
N GLY A 156 -18.62 -24.33 2.70
CA GLY A 156 -19.42 -25.37 3.36
C GLY A 156 -19.01 -25.57 4.82
N ALA A 157 -17.70 -25.61 5.08
CA ALA A 157 -17.11 -25.80 6.42
C ALA A 157 -16.94 -24.49 7.22
N ILE A 158 -17.12 -23.34 6.56
CA ILE A 158 -16.96 -22.01 7.17
C ILE A 158 -18.29 -21.58 7.77
N LYS A 159 -18.48 -21.92 9.05
CA LYS A 159 -19.70 -21.68 9.84
C LYS A 159 -19.37 -21.08 11.21
N GLY A 160 -20.24 -20.18 11.67
CA GLY A 160 -20.07 -19.44 12.92
C GLY A 160 -18.79 -18.62 12.93
N ASN A 161 -17.96 -18.83 13.95
CA ASN A 161 -16.75 -18.05 14.22
C ASN A 161 -15.53 -18.51 13.42
N ARG A 162 -15.69 -18.69 12.10
CA ARG A 162 -14.66 -19.15 11.17
C ARG A 162 -14.50 -18.22 9.98
N LEU A 163 -13.25 -18.04 9.57
CA LEU A 163 -12.87 -17.28 8.38
C LEU A 163 -11.94 -18.12 7.51
N ASP A 164 -12.03 -17.92 6.20
CA ASP A 164 -11.07 -18.42 5.23
C ASP A 164 -10.49 -17.24 4.45
N LEU A 165 -9.17 -17.08 4.53
CA LEU A 165 -8.45 -15.95 3.95
C LEU A 165 -7.90 -16.34 2.58
N TYR A 166 -8.21 -15.56 1.56
CA TYR A 166 -7.77 -15.88 0.21
C TYR A 166 -6.28 -15.60 0.03
N TYR A 167 -5.61 -16.53 -0.65
CA TYR A 167 -4.24 -16.45 -1.14
C TYR A 167 -4.19 -16.91 -2.60
N GLU A 168 -3.22 -16.40 -3.36
CA GLU A 168 -3.07 -16.79 -4.76
C GLU A 168 -2.51 -18.20 -4.91
N THR A 169 -1.58 -18.61 -4.03
CA THR A 169 -0.96 -19.93 -4.07
C THR A 169 -1.06 -20.69 -2.75
N VAL A 170 -1.02 -22.02 -2.85
CA VAL A 170 -0.97 -22.92 -1.69
C VAL A 170 0.28 -22.67 -0.84
N ARG A 171 1.40 -22.33 -1.48
CA ARG A 171 2.66 -22.04 -0.81
C ARG A 171 2.48 -20.87 0.15
N ASP A 172 1.80 -19.81 -0.28
CA ASP A 172 1.59 -18.60 0.52
C ASP A 172 0.72 -18.88 1.74
N VAL A 173 -0.31 -19.73 1.60
CA VAL A 173 -1.13 -20.19 2.73
C VAL A 173 -0.26 -20.81 3.83
N TYR A 174 0.68 -21.68 3.44
CA TYR A 174 1.55 -22.36 4.40
C TYR A 174 2.65 -21.45 4.97
N SER A 175 3.25 -20.57 4.16
CA SER A 175 4.35 -19.72 4.61
C SER A 175 3.89 -18.49 5.40
N GLU A 176 2.69 -17.99 5.15
CA GLU A 176 2.21 -16.72 5.73
C GLU A 176 1.15 -16.88 6.81
N TRP A 177 0.34 -17.95 6.77
CA TRP A 177 -0.84 -18.03 7.64
C TRP A 177 -0.92 -19.29 8.51
N GLY A 178 -1.10 -20.46 7.90
CA GLY A 178 -1.52 -21.67 8.61
C GLY A 178 -2.94 -21.57 9.20
N LYS A 179 -3.26 -22.40 10.20
CA LYS A 179 -4.55 -22.35 10.93
C LYS A 179 -4.31 -21.81 12.34
N LYS A 180 -4.97 -20.70 12.69
CA LYS A 180 -4.84 -20.10 14.02
C LYS A 180 -6.10 -19.38 14.47
N LYS A 181 -6.20 -19.17 15.78
CA LYS A 181 -7.18 -18.25 16.35
C LYS A 181 -6.64 -16.83 16.27
N VAL A 182 -7.48 -15.88 15.90
CA VAL A 182 -7.12 -14.46 15.75
C VAL A 182 -8.29 -13.58 16.17
N ASN A 183 -7.97 -12.47 16.83
CA ASN A 183 -8.94 -11.43 17.14
C ASN A 183 -9.12 -10.54 15.90
N VAL A 184 -10.33 -10.53 15.36
CA VAL A 184 -10.68 -9.81 14.14
C VAL A 184 -11.51 -8.59 14.51
N TYR A 185 -11.23 -7.47 13.86
CA TYR A 185 -11.92 -6.21 14.07
C TYR A 185 -12.94 -5.98 12.97
N VAL A 186 -14.19 -5.74 13.34
CA VAL A 186 -15.26 -5.45 12.39
C VAL A 186 -15.23 -3.97 12.04
N VAL A 187 -14.66 -3.63 10.88
CA VAL A 187 -14.50 -2.25 10.42
C VAL A 187 -15.82 -1.69 9.91
N LYS A 188 -16.55 -2.48 9.11
CA LYS A 188 -17.85 -2.08 8.55
C LYS A 188 -18.70 -3.32 8.29
N MET A 189 -19.94 -3.30 8.76
CA MET A 189 -20.90 -4.36 8.42
C MET A 189 -21.38 -4.22 6.96
N GLY A 190 -21.43 -5.35 6.25
CA GLY A 190 -21.90 -5.44 4.88
C GLY A 190 -23.42 -5.36 4.78
N ASN A 191 -23.91 -5.03 3.59
CA ASN A 191 -25.34 -4.97 3.27
C ASN A 191 -25.84 -6.19 2.48
N GLY A 192 -25.00 -7.22 2.33
CA GLY A 192 -25.33 -8.43 1.58
C GLY A 192 -25.02 -8.37 0.09
N LYS A 193 -24.35 -7.31 -0.39
CA LYS A 193 -23.94 -7.16 -1.79
C LYS A 193 -22.49 -6.69 -1.89
N LEU A 194 -21.81 -7.12 -2.95
CA LEU A 194 -20.47 -6.67 -3.31
C LEU A 194 -20.33 -6.77 -4.83
N THR A 195 -19.91 -5.68 -5.48
CA THR A 195 -19.59 -5.66 -6.91
C THR A 195 -18.09 -5.53 -7.15
N GLU A 196 -17.63 -5.89 -8.35
CA GLU A 196 -16.23 -5.72 -8.76
C GLU A 196 -15.79 -4.26 -8.73
N GLU A 197 -16.69 -3.35 -9.09
CA GLU A 197 -16.46 -1.91 -9.03
C GLU A 197 -16.24 -1.46 -7.57
N GLN A 198 -17.11 -1.89 -6.65
CA GLN A 198 -16.95 -1.58 -5.22
C GLN A 198 -15.64 -2.11 -4.65
N LEU A 199 -15.28 -3.36 -4.98
CA LEU A 199 -14.01 -3.95 -4.55
C LEU A 199 -12.81 -3.22 -5.16
N THR A 200 -12.94 -2.75 -6.40
CA THR A 200 -11.89 -1.98 -7.08
C THR A 200 -11.72 -0.61 -6.45
N MET A 201 -12.81 0.11 -6.14
CA MET A 201 -12.78 1.40 -5.46
C MET A 201 -12.09 1.29 -4.09
N LEU A 202 -12.39 0.25 -3.30
CA LEU A 202 -11.71 -0.01 -2.03
C LEU A 202 -10.19 -0.16 -2.20
N ASN A 203 -9.76 -0.81 -3.28
CA ASN A 203 -8.35 -1.03 -3.60
C ASN A 203 -7.68 0.16 -4.32
N GLN A 204 -8.42 1.21 -4.64
CA GLN A 204 -7.93 2.44 -5.26
C GLN A 204 -7.83 3.61 -4.27
N ASP A 205 -8.17 3.40 -3.00
CA ASP A 205 -8.02 4.42 -1.96
C ASP A 205 -6.56 4.90 -1.89
N GLU A 206 -6.34 6.17 -2.21
CA GLU A 206 -5.03 6.82 -2.29
C GLU A 206 -4.28 6.75 -0.96
N THR A 207 -5.03 6.82 0.16
CA THR A 207 -4.44 6.79 1.50
C THR A 207 -3.78 5.46 1.82
N LEU A 208 -4.15 4.40 1.09
CA LEU A 208 -3.64 3.05 1.29
C LEU A 208 -2.73 2.57 0.15
N GLN A 209 -2.59 3.32 -0.95
CA GLN A 209 -1.78 2.89 -2.10
C GLN A 209 -0.31 2.66 -1.76
N VAL A 210 0.24 3.41 -0.81
CA VAL A 210 1.64 3.24 -0.35
C VAL A 210 1.89 1.84 0.22
N PHE A 211 0.86 1.17 0.72
CA PHE A 211 0.93 -0.19 1.26
C PHE A 211 0.65 -1.27 0.22
N ARG A 212 0.15 -0.90 -0.97
CA ARG A 212 -0.31 -1.85 -1.99
C ARG A 212 0.78 -2.82 -2.45
N GLY A 213 2.01 -2.34 -2.55
CA GLY A 213 3.16 -3.13 -2.95
C GLY A 213 3.45 -4.33 -2.04
N GLN A 214 2.86 -4.40 -0.84
CA GLN A 214 2.96 -5.55 0.06
C GLN A 214 2.10 -6.73 -0.38
N TYR A 215 0.94 -6.43 -0.96
CA TYR A 215 -0.04 -7.44 -1.35
C TYR A 215 0.18 -7.94 -2.77
N LEU A 216 0.73 -7.08 -3.65
CA LEU A 216 0.93 -7.40 -5.08
C LEU A 216 2.28 -8.04 -5.42
N LYS A 217 3.25 -8.07 -4.52
CA LYS A 217 4.61 -8.56 -4.82
C LYS A 217 4.73 -10.08 -4.92
N GLN A 218 3.60 -10.78 -5.03
CA GLN A 218 3.49 -12.23 -5.05
C GLN A 218 3.58 -12.82 -6.47
N ARG A 219 4.17 -12.08 -7.43
CA ARG A 219 4.49 -12.53 -8.79
C ARG A 219 5.97 -12.78 -8.99
#